data_AF-A0A416JJG7-F1
#
_entry.id   AF-A0A416JJG7-F1
#
_cell.length_a   1.000
_cell.length_b   1.000
_cell.length_c   1.000
_cell.angle_alpha   90.00
_cell.angle_beta   90.00
_cell.angle_gamma   90.00
#
_symmetry.space_group_name_H-M   'P 1'
#
loop_
_entity.id
_entity.type
_entity.pdbx_description
1 polymer ?
#
loop_
_entity_poly.entity_id
_entity_poly.type
_entity_poly.pdbx_seq_one_letter_code
_entity_poly.pdbx_strand_id
1 'polypeptide(L)'
;MQIVSSYGVEIKKKNIPLRSTLDIFRKAVSYLIPVYAETWKELSEIGNPQKRFNEAEHLVHETKKNHARFAFDRHFPKMPSYLRRAAIQHALGAVSSYQTRLGLWEKGELRGKPKLVCENHAMPVFYRDVMYKEAEPGEDAAHLKLFDG
;
A
#
# COMPACT_ATOMS: atom_id res chain seq x y z
N MET A 1 10.94 -29.73 -14.16
CA MET A 1 9.91 -29.67 -13.10
C MET A 1 10.49 -28.86 -11.95
N GLN A 2 9.97 -27.66 -11.68
CA GLN A 2 10.42 -26.80 -10.58
C GLN A 2 9.63 -27.18 -9.33
N ILE A 3 10.29 -27.73 -8.31
CA ILE A 3 9.65 -28.07 -7.03
C ILE A 3 9.75 -26.84 -6.14
N VAL A 4 8.61 -26.25 -5.80
CA VAL A 4 8.52 -25.14 -4.84
C VAL A 4 8.02 -25.72 -3.52
N SER A 5 8.87 -25.67 -2.49
CA SER A 5 8.48 -26.00 -1.11
C SER A 5 8.24 -24.71 -0.35
N SER A 6 7.15 -24.65 0.42
CA SER A 6 6.85 -23.51 1.30
C SER A 6 6.97 -23.95 2.75
N TYR A 7 7.55 -23.11 3.60
CA TYR A 7 7.68 -23.36 5.03
C TYR A 7 7.34 -22.09 5.81
N GLY A 8 6.69 -22.24 6.96
CA GLY A 8 6.32 -21.12 7.83
C GLY A 8 7.44 -20.83 8.82
N VAL A 9 7.90 -19.58 8.87
CA VAL A 9 8.90 -19.12 9.84
C VAL A 9 8.29 -18.02 10.70
N GLU A 10 8.46 -18.14 12.02
CA GLU A 10 8.07 -17.11 12.97
C GLU A 10 9.32 -16.40 13.53
N ILE A 11 9.35 -15.06 13.44
CA ILE A 11 10.42 -14.26 14.03
C ILE A 11 10.14 -14.13 15.54
N LYS A 12 10.82 -14.94 16.35
CA LYS A 12 10.62 -14.99 17.82
C LYS A 12 11.04 -13.71 18.57
N LYS A 13 11.98 -12.92 18.03
CA LYS A 13 12.40 -11.66 18.65
C LYS A 13 11.49 -10.51 18.21
N LYS A 14 11.16 -9.61 19.15
CA LYS A 14 10.48 -8.35 18.83
C LYS A 14 11.40 -7.49 17.96
N ASN A 15 11.29 -7.62 16.63
CA ASN A 15 11.90 -6.67 15.71
C ASN A 15 11.10 -5.37 15.77
N ILE A 16 11.46 -4.50 16.72
CA ILE A 16 10.84 -3.19 16.93
C ILE A 16 10.75 -2.41 15.62
N PRO A 17 11.80 -2.33 14.77
CA PRO A 17 11.72 -1.58 13.51
C PRO A 17 10.72 -2.18 12.51
N LEU A 18 10.56 -3.51 12.48
CA LEU A 18 9.60 -4.17 11.59
C LEU A 18 8.17 -3.84 12.01
N ARG A 19 7.89 -3.86 13.33
CA ARG A 19 6.58 -3.47 13.87
C ARG A 19 6.30 -2.00 13.60
N SER A 20 7.26 -1.11 13.82
CA SER A 20 7.13 0.32 13.50
C SER A 20 6.85 0.54 12.01
N THR A 21 7.57 -0.16 11.12
CA THR A 21 7.33 -0.10 9.66
C THR A 21 5.89 -0.50 9.33
N LEU A 22 5.42 -1.62 9.90
CA LEU A 22 4.05 -2.11 9.70
C LEU A 22 3.01 -1.12 10.20
N ASP A 23 3.21 -0.55 11.39
CA ASP A 23 2.27 0.38 12.00
C ASP A 23 2.19 1.68 11.19
N ILE A 24 3.32 2.24 10.75
CA ILE A 24 3.36 3.41 9.88
C ILE A 24 2.68 3.12 8.55
N PHE A 25 2.99 1.97 7.93
CA PHE A 25 2.41 1.58 6.65
C PHE A 25 0.88 1.43 6.73
N ARG A 26 0.37 0.75 7.76
CA ARG A 26 -1.08 0.56 7.96
C ARG A 26 -1.79 1.87 8.22
N LYS A 27 -1.20 2.78 9.01
CA LYS A 27 -1.74 4.12 9.22
C LYS A 27 -1.81 4.91 7.91
N ALA A 28 -0.75 4.85 7.10
CA ALA A 28 -0.70 5.49 5.79
C ALA A 28 -1.79 4.94 4.85
N VAL A 29 -1.93 3.62 4.76
CA VAL A 29 -2.99 2.99 3.95
C VAL A 29 -4.38 3.37 4.46
N SER A 30 -4.60 3.32 5.77
CA SER A 30 -5.89 3.67 6.39
C SER A 30 -6.28 5.13 6.14
N TYR A 31 -5.30 6.03 6.10
CA TYR A 31 -5.50 7.43 5.71
C TYR A 31 -5.85 7.58 4.22
N LEU A 32 -5.16 6.84 3.34
CA LEU A 32 -5.30 6.98 1.88
C LEU A 32 -6.61 6.39 1.34
N ILE A 33 -7.15 5.34 1.96
CA ILE A 33 -8.41 4.71 1.52
C ILE A 33 -9.58 5.71 1.42
N PRO A 34 -9.93 6.48 2.47
CA PRO A 34 -11.01 7.46 2.39
C PRO A 34 -10.68 8.59 1.41
N VAL A 35 -9.42 9.04 1.33
CA VAL A 35 -8.98 10.06 0.37
C VAL A 35 -9.26 9.62 -1.07
N TYR A 36 -8.86 8.40 -1.44
CA TYR A 36 -9.09 7.88 -2.79
C TYR A 36 -10.52 7.42 -3.03
N ALA A 37 -11.29 7.14 -1.98
CA ALA A 37 -12.72 6.94 -2.12
C ALA A 37 -13.45 8.25 -2.47
N GLU A 38 -13.05 9.37 -1.86
CA GLU A 38 -13.57 10.72 -2.17
C GLU A 38 -13.24 11.11 -3.63
N THR A 39 -12.00 10.91 -4.06
CA THR A 39 -11.55 11.28 -5.41
C THR A 39 -11.71 10.17 -6.46
N TRP A 40 -12.38 9.07 -6.11
CA TRP A 40 -12.45 7.89 -6.97
C TRP A 40 -13.04 8.21 -8.34
N LYS A 41 -14.06 9.06 -8.40
CA LYS A 41 -14.71 9.44 -9.66
C LYS A 41 -13.69 10.01 -10.65
N GLU A 42 -12.96 11.03 -10.24
CA GLU A 42 -11.89 11.69 -11.02
C GLU A 42 -10.80 10.69 -11.43
N LEU A 43 -10.34 9.84 -10.50
CA LEU A 43 -9.28 8.87 -10.76
C LEU A 43 -9.72 7.74 -11.70
N SER A 44 -10.98 7.31 -11.61
CA SER A 44 -11.52 6.18 -12.37
C SER A 44 -11.67 6.50 -13.86
N GLU A 45 -11.90 7.77 -14.20
CA GLU A 45 -11.99 8.28 -15.58
C GLU A 45 -10.64 8.21 -16.32
N ILE A 46 -9.53 8.18 -15.58
CA ILE A 46 -8.19 8.01 -16.16
C ILE A 46 -7.99 6.55 -16.57
N GLY A 47 -8.17 6.24 -17.85
CA GLY A 47 -8.04 4.87 -18.37
C GLY A 47 -6.63 4.27 -18.29
N ASN A 48 -5.57 5.10 -18.33
CA ASN A 48 -4.18 4.63 -18.24
C ASN A 48 -3.78 4.41 -16.77
N PRO A 49 -3.42 3.18 -16.35
CA PRO A 49 -3.11 2.88 -14.96
C PRO A 49 -1.91 3.64 -14.40
N GLN A 50 -0.86 3.86 -15.20
CA GLN A 50 0.33 4.59 -14.77
C GLN A 50 0.01 6.07 -14.54
N LYS A 51 -0.77 6.68 -15.44
CA LYS A 51 -1.23 8.06 -15.27
C LYS A 51 -2.13 8.19 -14.04
N ARG A 52 -3.07 7.26 -13.84
CA ARG A 52 -3.94 7.23 -12.65
C ARG A 52 -3.12 7.17 -11.36
N PHE A 53 -2.10 6.31 -11.32
CA PHE A 53 -1.22 6.22 -10.16
C PHE A 53 -0.47 7.54 -9.92
N ASN A 54 0.06 8.16 -10.96
CA ASN A 54 0.78 9.44 -10.84
C ASN A 54 -0.14 10.57 -10.34
N GLU A 55 -1.37 10.66 -10.84
CA GLU A 55 -2.36 11.62 -10.34
C GLU A 55 -2.73 11.33 -8.87
N ALA A 56 -2.92 10.06 -8.51
CA ALA A 56 -3.14 9.68 -7.12
C ALA A 56 -1.97 10.05 -6.20
N GLU A 57 -0.73 9.95 -6.69
CA GLU A 57 0.48 10.40 -6.00
C GLU A 57 0.51 11.93 -5.87
N HIS A 58 0.15 12.68 -6.93
CA HIS A 58 0.07 14.14 -6.88
C HIS A 58 -0.98 14.67 -5.90
N LEU A 59 -2.10 13.97 -5.73
CA LEU A 59 -3.12 14.37 -4.77
C LEU A 59 -2.60 14.45 -3.32
N VAL A 60 -1.57 13.67 -2.98
CA VAL A 60 -1.15 13.47 -1.59
C VAL A 60 0.30 13.91 -1.31
N HIS A 61 1.16 13.96 -2.33
CA HIS A 61 2.58 14.22 -2.14
C HIS A 61 2.99 15.64 -2.59
N GLU A 62 3.41 16.46 -1.65
CA GLU A 62 3.86 17.82 -1.88
C GLU A 62 5.27 17.80 -2.50
N THR A 63 5.47 18.55 -3.58
CA THR A 63 6.79 18.78 -4.15
C THR A 63 6.92 20.23 -4.58
N LYS A 64 8.13 20.68 -4.95
CA LYS A 64 8.34 22.05 -5.46
C LYS A 64 7.42 22.42 -6.64
N LYS A 65 6.98 21.44 -7.43
CA LYS A 65 6.14 21.64 -8.63
C LYS A 65 4.70 21.15 -8.46
N ASN A 66 4.35 20.57 -7.30
CA ASN A 66 3.04 19.97 -7.06
C ASN A 66 2.55 20.37 -5.67
N HIS A 67 1.41 21.04 -5.63
CA HIS A 67 0.70 21.34 -4.39
C HIS A 67 -0.34 20.25 -4.13
N ALA A 68 -0.14 19.45 -3.10
CA ALA A 68 -1.00 18.32 -2.78
C ALA A 68 -2.35 18.81 -2.23
N ARG A 69 -3.44 18.23 -2.73
CA ARG A 69 -4.80 18.50 -2.24
C ARG A 69 -5.00 17.99 -0.81
N PHE A 70 -4.30 16.91 -0.44
CA PHE A 70 -4.40 16.26 0.87
C PHE A 70 -3.06 16.27 1.58
N ALA A 71 -3.07 16.60 2.88
CA ALA A 71 -1.86 16.81 3.68
C ALA A 71 -1.16 15.52 4.16
N PHE A 72 -0.99 14.52 3.29
CA PHE A 72 -0.38 13.23 3.65
C PHE A 72 1.03 13.40 4.21
N ASP A 73 1.86 14.23 3.58
CA ASP A 73 3.26 14.44 4.03
C ASP A 73 3.35 15.12 5.41
N ARG A 74 2.29 15.82 5.85
CA ARG A 74 2.20 16.36 7.21
C ARG A 74 1.91 15.26 8.23
N HIS A 75 1.12 14.26 7.86
CA HIS A 75 0.78 13.12 8.72
C HIS A 75 1.88 12.06 8.75
N PHE A 76 2.62 11.90 7.65
CA PHE A 76 3.68 10.90 7.49
C PHE A 76 4.98 11.59 7.02
N PRO A 77 5.58 12.46 7.87
CA PRO A 77 6.77 13.20 7.49
C PRO A 77 7.92 12.24 7.18
N LYS A 78 8.69 12.54 6.13
CA LYS A 78 9.86 11.77 5.68
C LYS A 78 9.57 10.31 5.32
N MET A 79 8.29 9.95 5.11
CA MET A 79 7.94 8.61 4.68
C MET A 79 8.66 8.27 3.36
N PRO A 80 9.44 7.18 3.30
CA PRO A 80 10.20 6.85 2.11
C PRO A 80 9.31 6.61 0.89
N SER A 81 9.80 7.01 -0.29
CA SER A 81 9.03 6.92 -1.55
C SER A 81 8.53 5.51 -1.85
N TYR A 82 9.32 4.48 -1.58
CA TYR A 82 8.93 3.08 -1.79
C TYR A 82 7.72 2.69 -0.94
N LEU A 83 7.69 3.12 0.33
CA LEU A 83 6.64 2.77 1.28
C LEU A 83 5.37 3.56 0.98
N ARG A 84 5.53 4.84 0.66
CA ARG A 84 4.44 5.73 0.24
C ARG A 84 3.77 5.20 -1.03
N ARG A 85 4.54 4.87 -2.07
CA ARG A 85 4.02 4.32 -3.34
C ARG A 85 3.32 2.98 -3.15
N ALA A 86 3.88 2.10 -2.31
CA ALA A 86 3.22 0.84 -1.94
C ALA A 86 1.87 1.09 -1.22
N ALA A 87 1.81 2.09 -0.34
CA ALA A 87 0.58 2.44 0.38
C ALA A 87 -0.49 3.00 -0.58
N ILE A 88 -0.08 3.87 -1.51
CA ILE A 88 -0.95 4.41 -2.57
C ILE A 88 -1.52 3.28 -3.42
N GLN A 89 -0.67 2.37 -3.90
CA GLN A 89 -1.11 1.23 -4.70
C GLN A 89 -2.10 0.34 -3.95
N HIS A 90 -1.83 0.07 -2.66
CA HIS A 90 -2.72 -0.74 -1.83
C HIS A 90 -4.09 -0.06 -1.65
N ALA A 91 -4.10 1.24 -1.34
CA ALA A 91 -5.33 2.00 -1.14
C ALA A 91 -6.16 2.09 -2.44
N LEU A 92 -5.53 2.38 -3.58
CA LEU A 92 -6.21 2.36 -4.89
C LEU A 92 -6.82 1.00 -5.20
N GLY A 93 -6.09 -0.09 -4.92
CA GLY A 93 -6.59 -1.45 -5.09
C GLY A 93 -7.82 -1.75 -4.22
N ALA A 94 -7.79 -1.31 -2.96
CA ALA A 94 -8.90 -1.48 -2.03
C ALA A 94 -10.16 -0.73 -2.49
N VAL A 95 -10.02 0.54 -2.89
CA VAL A 95 -11.13 1.36 -3.40
C VAL A 95 -11.67 0.79 -4.71
N SER A 96 -10.79 0.41 -5.64
CA SER A 96 -11.18 -0.22 -6.91
C SER A 96 -12.01 -1.47 -6.68
N SER A 97 -11.54 -2.38 -5.82
CA SER A 97 -12.25 -3.62 -5.47
C SER A 97 -13.61 -3.33 -4.83
N TYR A 98 -13.67 -2.38 -3.91
CA TYR A 98 -14.93 -1.97 -3.28
C TYR A 98 -15.93 -1.45 -4.32
N GLN A 99 -15.50 -0.58 -5.23
CA GLN A 99 -16.36 0.04 -6.25
C GLN A 99 -16.89 -1.00 -7.25
N THR A 100 -16.06 -1.96 -7.68
CA THR A 100 -16.51 -3.09 -8.50
C THR A 100 -17.56 -3.92 -7.77
N ARG A 101 -17.32 -4.26 -6.50
CA ARG A 101 -18.27 -5.06 -5.71
C ARG A 101 -19.57 -4.30 -5.44
N LEU A 102 -19.49 -2.99 -5.25
CA LEU A 102 -20.67 -2.13 -5.05
C LEU A 102 -21.55 -2.17 -6.29
N GLY A 103 -20.97 -2.00 -7.49
CA GLY A 103 -21.71 -2.11 -8.74
C GLY A 103 -22.34 -3.49 -8.98
N LEU A 104 -21.68 -4.58 -8.59
CA LEU A 104 -22.27 -5.93 -8.63
C LEU A 104 -23.45 -6.08 -7.66
N TRP A 105 -23.32 -5.52 -6.45
CA TRP A 105 -24.39 -5.53 -5.46
C TRP A 105 -25.60 -4.70 -5.91
N GLU A 106 -25.37 -3.52 -6.50
CA GLU A 106 -26.44 -2.67 -7.06
C GLU A 106 -27.21 -3.35 -8.20
N LYS A 107 -26.55 -4.23 -8.96
CA LYS A 107 -27.18 -5.08 -10.00
C LYS A 107 -27.85 -6.34 -9.46
N GLY A 108 -27.72 -6.62 -8.16
CA GLY A 108 -28.23 -7.86 -7.54
C GLY A 108 -27.38 -9.11 -7.81
N GLU A 109 -26.19 -8.96 -8.38
CA GLU A 109 -25.26 -10.07 -8.69
C GLU A 109 -24.42 -10.50 -7.47
N LEU A 110 -24.44 -9.72 -6.39
CA LEU A 110 -23.73 -10.00 -5.15
C LEU A 110 -24.67 -10.00 -3.95
N ARG A 111 -24.55 -11.01 -3.08
CA ARG A 111 -25.26 -11.04 -1.80
C ARG A 111 -24.47 -10.29 -0.73
N GLY A 112 -25.18 -9.45 0.03
CA GLY A 112 -24.60 -8.62 1.09
C GLY A 112 -23.94 -7.36 0.56
N LYS A 113 -24.28 -6.20 1.16
CA LYS A 113 -23.72 -4.91 0.77
C LYS A 113 -22.21 -4.88 1.09
N PRO A 114 -21.33 -4.60 0.12
CA PRO A 114 -19.90 -4.49 0.39
C PRO A 114 -19.64 -3.30 1.33
N LYS A 115 -18.59 -3.43 2.14
CA LYS A 115 -18.10 -2.37 3.02
C LYS A 115 -16.70 -1.96 2.58
N LEU A 116 -16.47 -0.65 2.48
CA LEU A 116 -15.12 -0.13 2.33
C LEU A 116 -14.41 -0.24 3.68
N VAL A 117 -13.33 -1.02 3.74
CA VAL A 117 -12.57 -1.27 4.95
C VAL A 117 -11.34 -0.37 4.95
N CYS A 118 -11.30 0.61 5.86
CA CYS A 118 -10.16 1.53 6.00
C CYS A 118 -9.05 0.93 6.88
N GLU A 119 -9.42 0.31 8.00
CA GLU A 119 -8.47 -0.39 8.86
C GLU A 119 -8.20 -1.78 8.28
N ASN A 120 -7.05 -1.92 7.62
CA ASN A 120 -6.64 -3.19 7.05
C ASN A 120 -5.34 -3.71 7.67
N HIS A 121 -5.19 -5.02 7.64
CA HIS A 121 -3.93 -5.69 7.94
C HIS A 121 -2.95 -5.57 6.77
N ALA A 122 -2.87 -4.39 6.15
CA ALA A 122 -1.99 -4.16 5.01
C ALA A 122 -0.55 -4.47 5.40
N MET A 123 0.13 -5.17 4.49
CA MET A 123 1.53 -5.55 4.61
C MET A 123 2.30 -4.87 3.47
N PRO A 124 3.40 -4.17 3.76
CA PRO A 124 4.24 -3.59 2.74
C PRO A 124 4.90 -4.70 1.92
N VAL A 125 5.01 -4.49 0.62
CA VAL A 125 5.74 -5.39 -0.27
C VAL A 125 7.21 -4.98 -0.26
N PHE A 126 8.12 -5.92 -0.02
CA PHE A 126 9.56 -5.70 -0.11
C PHE A 126 10.09 -6.19 -1.46
N TYR A 127 10.31 -5.26 -2.40
CA TYR A 127 10.89 -5.55 -3.70
C TYR A 127 12.34 -6.06 -3.57
N ARG A 128 12.65 -7.05 -4.40
CA ARG A 128 14.01 -7.61 -4.55
C ARG A 128 15.01 -6.51 -4.91
N ASP A 129 16.23 -6.65 -4.41
CA ASP A 129 17.41 -5.80 -4.65
C ASP A 129 17.32 -4.37 -4.10
N VAL A 130 16.14 -3.91 -3.68
CA VAL A 130 15.93 -2.57 -3.10
C VAL A 130 15.57 -2.64 -1.62
N MET A 131 14.62 -3.51 -1.28
CA MET A 131 14.10 -3.66 0.08
C MET A 131 14.32 -5.04 0.68
N TYR A 132 14.58 -6.03 -0.16
CA TYR A 132 14.96 -7.38 0.22
C TYR A 132 16.24 -7.74 -0.52
N LYS A 133 17.25 -8.20 0.24
CA LYS A 133 18.49 -8.78 -0.31
C LYS A 133 18.78 -10.08 0.42
N GLU A 134 19.07 -11.14 -0.32
CA GLU A 134 19.62 -12.40 0.21
C GLU A 134 21.04 -12.18 0.71
N ALA A 135 21.43 -12.84 1.80
CA ALA A 135 22.82 -12.84 2.22
C ALA A 135 23.73 -13.54 1.20
N GLU A 136 25.04 -13.42 1.39
CA GLU A 136 26.01 -14.04 0.48
C GLU A 136 25.86 -15.58 0.51
N PRO A 137 26.22 -16.29 -0.57
CA PRO A 137 26.09 -17.74 -0.64
C PRO A 137 26.77 -18.44 0.56
N GLY A 138 25.99 -19.21 1.32
CA GLY A 138 26.45 -19.91 2.53
C GLY A 138 25.97 -19.30 3.84
N GLU A 139 25.29 -18.14 3.81
CA GLU A 139 24.66 -17.53 4.97
C GLU A 139 23.12 -17.66 4.90
N ASP A 140 22.50 -18.28 5.91
CA ASP A 140 21.04 -18.40 6.04
C ASP A 140 20.44 -17.11 6.63
N ALA A 141 20.57 -16.01 5.90
CA ALA A 141 20.09 -14.70 6.33
C ALA A 141 19.49 -13.89 5.17
N ALA A 142 18.60 -12.96 5.52
CA ALA A 142 18.02 -12.00 4.59
C ALA A 142 18.01 -10.60 5.21
N HIS A 143 18.27 -9.60 4.38
CA HIS A 143 18.31 -8.20 4.78
C HIS A 143 17.03 -7.51 4.30
N LEU A 144 16.37 -6.80 5.23
CA LEU A 144 15.17 -6.02 4.95
C LEU A 144 15.43 -4.53 5.19
N LYS A 145 14.94 -3.70 4.27
CA LYS A 145 14.93 -2.24 4.45
C LYS A 145 13.67 -1.83 5.19
N LEU A 146 13.86 -1.33 6.41
CA LEU A 146 12.78 -0.96 7.34
C LEU A 146 12.75 0.55 7.57
N PHE A 147 11.63 1.05 8.10
CA PHE A 147 11.41 2.46 8.44
C PHE A 147 10.63 2.58 9.75
N ASP A 148 11.17 3.30 10.71
CA ASP A 148 10.60 3.42 12.07
C ASP A 148 10.16 4.83 12.47
N GLY A 149 10.31 5.83 11.58
CA GLY A 149 9.83 7.20 11.76
C GLY A 149 10.93 8.25 11.71
#